data_AF-A0A9P1ANF9-F1
#
_entry.id   AF-A0A9P1ANF9-F1
#
_cell.length_a   1.000
_cell.length_b   1.000
_cell.length_c   1.000
_cell.angle_alpha   90.00
_cell.angle_beta   90.00
_cell.angle_gamma   90.00
#
_symmetry.space_group_name_H-M   'P 1'
#
loop_
_entity.id
_entity.type
_entity.pdbx_description
1 polymer ?
#
loop_
_entity_poly.entity_id
_entity_poly.type
_entity_poly.pdbx_seq_one_letter_code
_entity_poly.pdbx_strand_id
1 'polypeptide(L)'
;MRKRAFVWLFTLVAICSASSFPCGPSFVPCTQRRAFSTLIHSPNKEFKKDGRFEFPEELETEPSEKVRNELKKSMKQEIVAEAASEAVQLTEQLFNETEREMSDKFDDTFKQSELAWLQYTYADQYAKYLSFAAISSSVAAQKISDKSPKNVKGNVHFLPTEGTKMKEICPVNQIEECEIGKYRSYTGHCNNVKNPLNGAAYERLKRFLPADYADGVSAPRASQSGLPLPSSRALSSLFTPAPSGHATCSLLIAPFLSFLYDDLVHAPSNRIFKRK
;
A
#
# COMPACT_ATOMS: atom_id res chain seq x y z
N MET A 1 -34.69 41.76 38.57
CA MET A 1 -33.83 40.55 38.57
C MET A 1 -33.65 40.08 37.12
N ARG A 2 -32.42 39.91 36.62
CA ARG A 2 -32.11 39.26 35.33
C ARG A 2 -30.80 38.49 35.50
N LYS A 3 -30.85 37.16 35.64
CA LYS A 3 -29.65 36.32 35.76
C LYS A 3 -29.00 36.19 34.38
N ARG A 4 -27.76 36.65 34.21
CA ARG A 4 -26.95 36.33 33.03
C ARG A 4 -26.35 34.94 33.23
N ALA A 5 -26.68 33.99 32.36
CA ALA A 5 -26.03 32.68 32.35
C ALA A 5 -24.64 32.81 31.72
N PHE A 6 -23.60 32.44 32.48
CA PHE A 6 -22.24 32.32 31.96
C PHE A 6 -22.12 30.96 31.25
N VAL A 7 -22.15 30.96 29.92
CA VAL A 7 -21.88 29.76 29.12
C VAL A 7 -20.36 29.58 29.06
N TRP A 8 -19.85 28.56 29.74
CA TRP A 8 -18.46 28.13 29.59
C TRP A 8 -18.29 27.41 28.25
N LEU A 9 -17.68 28.10 27.28
CA LEU A 9 -17.34 27.53 25.99
C LEU A 9 -16.09 26.64 26.16
N PHE A 10 -16.29 25.34 26.41
CA PHE A 10 -15.22 24.36 26.37
C PHE A 10 -14.68 24.24 24.94
N THR A 11 -13.58 24.93 24.67
CA THR A 11 -12.79 24.73 23.44
C THR A 11 -12.15 23.35 23.48
N LEU A 12 -12.80 22.37 22.86
CA LEU A 12 -12.18 21.09 22.54
C LEU A 12 -11.02 21.33 21.57
N VAL A 13 -9.81 21.37 22.10
CA VAL A 13 -8.59 21.28 21.29
C VAL A 13 -8.54 19.87 20.72
N ALA A 14 -9.03 19.72 19.49
CA ALA A 14 -8.86 18.50 18.72
C ALA A 14 -7.36 18.33 18.43
N ILE A 15 -6.69 17.52 19.25
CA ILE A 15 -5.34 17.05 18.97
C ILE A 15 -5.48 16.15 17.73
N CYS A 16 -5.19 16.72 16.57
CA CYS A 16 -5.33 16.05 15.29
C CYS A 16 -4.13 15.08 15.14
N SER A 17 -4.27 13.89 15.73
CA SER A 17 -3.30 12.81 15.64
C SER A 17 -3.23 12.28 14.21
N ALA A 18 -2.41 12.93 13.39
CA ALA A 18 -2.06 12.47 12.07
C ALA A 18 -1.52 11.03 12.13
N SER A 19 -1.83 10.25 11.12
CA SER A 19 -1.32 8.89 10.94
C SER A 19 -1.20 8.61 9.43
N SER A 20 -0.47 7.57 9.02
CA SER A 20 -0.07 7.33 7.60
C SER A 20 0.16 5.81 7.32
N PHE A 21 0.75 5.47 6.15
CA PHE A 21 1.44 4.18 5.83
C PHE A 21 0.59 2.94 5.44
N PRO A 22 1.18 1.78 5.01
CA PRO A 22 2.61 1.41 4.84
C PRO A 22 3.03 0.89 3.44
N CYS A 23 4.29 0.98 2.96
CA CYS A 23 5.54 1.60 3.46
C CYS A 23 5.99 2.72 2.49
N GLY A 24 6.70 3.79 2.89
CA GLY A 24 6.89 4.96 2.00
C GLY A 24 5.54 5.52 1.52
N PRO A 25 4.77 6.06 2.46
CA PRO A 25 3.30 6.01 2.55
C PRO A 25 2.43 4.99 1.76
N SER A 26 2.85 3.81 1.27
CA SER A 26 1.98 2.88 0.47
C SER A 26 2.66 1.64 -0.21
N PHE A 27 3.97 1.63 -0.48
CA PHE A 27 4.86 0.63 -1.14
C PHE A 27 5.82 1.39 -2.10
N VAL A 28 6.73 2.21 -1.54
CA VAL A 28 7.80 2.88 -2.32
C VAL A 28 9.20 2.42 -1.89
N PRO A 29 10.12 2.26 -2.86
CA PRO A 29 11.58 2.31 -2.72
C PRO A 29 12.27 2.74 -1.42
N CYS A 30 13.14 1.84 -0.95
CA CYS A 30 14.30 2.18 -0.13
C CYS A 30 15.50 2.52 -1.04
N THR A 31 16.28 3.56 -0.71
CA THR A 31 17.43 4.00 -1.53
C THR A 31 18.56 2.95 -1.58
N GLN A 32 19.43 2.83 -2.58
CA GLN A 32 19.78 3.71 -3.71
C GLN A 32 20.44 2.84 -4.82
N ARG A 33 20.38 3.29 -6.08
CA ARG A 33 21.09 2.81 -7.31
C ARG A 33 20.35 1.82 -8.24
N ARG A 34 20.00 2.36 -9.41
CA ARG A 34 19.99 1.78 -10.79
C ARG A 34 19.33 0.42 -11.06
N ALA A 35 18.29 0.48 -11.89
CA ALA A 35 18.08 -0.39 -13.04
C ALA A 35 17.16 0.32 -14.05
N PHE A 36 17.60 0.45 -15.29
CA PHE A 36 16.89 0.09 -16.52
C PHE A 36 17.80 0.47 -17.68
N SER A 37 17.81 -0.35 -18.73
CA SER A 37 18.74 -0.19 -19.85
C SER A 37 18.27 0.89 -20.83
N THR A 38 18.60 2.15 -20.58
CA THR A 38 18.69 3.18 -21.63
C THR A 38 20.14 3.30 -22.11
N LEU A 39 20.50 2.46 -23.09
CA LEU A 39 21.70 2.66 -23.91
C LEU A 39 21.48 3.85 -24.85
N ILE A 40 21.77 5.08 -24.42
CA ILE A 40 22.11 6.22 -25.29
C ILE A 40 23.04 7.18 -24.51
N HIS A 41 24.15 7.60 -25.13
CA HIS A 41 24.99 8.71 -24.65
C HIS A 41 24.36 10.07 -25.00
N SER A 42 24.33 11.03 -24.07
CA SER A 42 24.75 12.43 -24.35
C SER A 42 24.81 13.32 -23.09
N PRO A 43 25.55 14.45 -23.13
CA PRO A 43 26.01 15.14 -21.92
C PRO A 43 25.18 16.38 -21.50
N ASN A 44 25.17 16.61 -20.18
CA ASN A 44 25.05 17.88 -19.46
C ASN A 44 24.33 19.07 -20.12
N LYS A 45 23.19 19.49 -19.54
CA LYS A 45 22.82 20.91 -19.51
C LYS A 45 22.01 21.28 -18.27
N GLU A 46 22.48 22.30 -17.54
CA GLU A 46 21.85 22.78 -16.31
C GLU A 46 20.53 23.53 -16.59
N PHE A 47 19.52 23.27 -15.77
CA PHE A 47 18.24 24.00 -15.78
C PHE A 47 18.31 25.27 -14.93
N LYS A 48 17.87 26.41 -15.48
CA LYS A 48 17.43 27.56 -14.68
C LYS A 48 15.94 27.45 -14.37
N LYS A 49 15.58 27.60 -13.10
CA LYS A 49 14.19 27.72 -12.63
C LYS A 49 13.80 29.19 -12.55
N ASP A 50 12.78 29.59 -13.31
CA ASP A 50 11.97 30.79 -13.02
C ASP A 50 10.54 30.33 -12.69
N GLY A 51 9.97 30.89 -11.62
CA GLY A 51 8.89 30.25 -10.86
C GLY A 51 7.48 30.44 -11.43
N ARG A 52 6.58 29.53 -11.00
CA ARG A 52 5.14 29.83 -10.86
C ARG A 52 4.41 28.81 -9.96
N PHE A 53 3.54 29.35 -9.10
CA PHE A 53 2.43 28.68 -8.41
C PHE A 53 2.74 27.39 -7.63
N GLU A 54 3.13 27.56 -6.36
CA GLU A 54 3.26 26.45 -5.40
C GLU A 54 1.88 25.97 -4.93
N PHE A 55 1.52 24.75 -5.32
CA PHE A 55 0.60 23.94 -4.51
C PHE A 55 1.27 23.67 -3.15
N PRO A 56 0.50 23.54 -2.05
CA PRO A 56 1.07 23.29 -0.72
C PRO A 56 2.07 22.14 -0.73
N GLU A 57 3.25 22.45 -0.22
CA GLU A 57 4.39 21.55 -0.15
C GLU A 57 4.04 20.31 0.69
N GLU A 58 4.46 19.15 0.18
CA GLU A 58 4.45 17.83 0.83
C GLU A 58 3.53 17.62 2.06
N LEU A 59 2.38 16.97 1.85
CA LEU A 59 1.80 16.07 2.86
C LEU A 59 2.61 14.75 2.93
N GLU A 60 3.93 14.90 3.03
CA GLU A 60 4.89 13.86 3.38
C GLU A 60 5.58 14.31 4.66
N THR A 61 4.83 14.27 5.76
CA THR A 61 5.42 14.45 7.09
C THR A 61 6.29 13.23 7.38
N GLU A 62 7.57 13.31 6.98
CA GLU A 62 8.64 12.49 7.56
C GLU A 62 8.47 12.46 9.09
N PRO A 63 8.72 11.31 9.74
CA PRO A 63 8.62 11.25 11.19
C PRO A 63 9.58 12.28 11.77
N SER A 64 9.09 13.12 12.70
CA SER A 64 9.95 14.07 13.40
C SER A 64 11.23 13.36 13.83
N GLU A 65 12.39 13.96 13.58
CA GLU A 65 13.70 13.33 13.76
C GLU A 65 13.86 12.67 15.15
N LYS A 66 13.17 13.24 16.16
CA LYS A 66 12.97 12.68 17.50
C LYS A 66 12.41 11.25 17.49
N VAL A 67 11.30 11.00 16.80
CA VAL A 67 10.64 9.68 16.68
C VAL A 67 11.58 8.68 16.01
N ARG A 68 12.29 9.08 14.94
CA ARG A 68 13.26 8.22 14.24
C ARG A 68 14.43 7.83 15.15
N ASN A 69 14.89 8.76 15.99
CA ASN A 69 15.98 8.55 16.95
C ASN A 69 15.53 7.75 18.19
N GLU A 70 14.30 7.94 18.68
CA GLU A 70 13.71 7.10 19.72
C GLU A 70 13.51 5.66 19.23
N LEU A 71 13.04 5.47 17.99
CA LEU A 71 12.89 4.17 17.36
C LEU A 71 14.24 3.43 17.30
N LYS A 72 15.28 4.06 16.73
CA LYS A 72 16.66 3.56 16.69
C LYS A 72 17.26 3.27 18.07
N LYS A 73 16.88 4.02 19.11
CA LYS A 73 17.32 3.80 20.49
C LYS A 73 16.58 2.64 21.17
N SER A 74 15.30 2.44 20.83
CA SER A 74 14.44 1.40 21.40
C SER A 74 14.69 0.00 20.81
N MET A 75 15.16 -0.07 19.57
CA MET A 75 15.33 -1.31 18.81
C MET A 75 16.80 -1.61 18.53
N LYS A 76 17.25 -2.81 18.91
CA LYS A 76 18.55 -3.32 18.46
C LYS A 76 18.48 -3.63 16.96
N GLN A 77 19.44 -3.11 16.20
CA GLN A 77 19.59 -3.39 14.76
C GLN A 77 19.61 -4.90 14.45
N GLU A 78 20.21 -5.69 15.33
CA GLU A 78 20.25 -7.16 15.29
C GLU A 78 18.86 -7.80 15.20
N ILE A 79 17.88 -7.34 16.00
CA ILE A 79 16.51 -7.85 16.00
C ILE A 79 15.81 -7.52 14.67
N VAL A 80 16.06 -6.34 14.12
CA VAL A 80 15.51 -5.90 12.83
C VAL A 80 16.11 -6.72 11.68
N ALA A 81 17.43 -6.95 11.69
CA ALA A 81 18.12 -7.74 10.68
C ALA A 81 17.75 -9.24 10.72
N GLU A 82 17.62 -9.82 11.91
CA GLU A 82 17.14 -11.18 12.12
C GLU A 82 15.71 -11.35 11.57
N ALA A 83 14.77 -10.51 12.02
CA ALA A 83 13.38 -10.56 11.58
C ALA A 83 13.22 -10.32 10.07
N ALA A 84 14.02 -9.42 9.49
CA ALA A 84 14.06 -9.22 8.05
C ALA A 84 14.59 -10.45 7.31
N SER A 85 15.70 -11.06 7.75
CA SER A 85 16.23 -12.27 7.08
C SER A 85 15.26 -13.44 7.14
N GLU A 86 14.62 -13.66 8.29
CA GLU A 86 13.63 -14.73 8.46
C GLU A 86 12.39 -14.49 7.57
N ALA A 87 11.92 -13.24 7.47
CA ALA A 87 10.79 -12.88 6.62
C ALA A 87 11.07 -13.10 5.12
N VAL A 88 12.29 -12.81 4.65
CA VAL A 88 12.69 -13.12 3.27
C VAL A 88 12.71 -14.63 3.04
N GLN A 89 13.32 -15.41 3.94
CA GLN A 89 13.37 -16.88 3.83
C GLN A 89 11.98 -17.53 3.80
N LEU A 90 11.05 -17.07 4.64
CA LEU A 90 9.66 -17.55 4.63
C LEU A 90 8.94 -17.18 3.32
N THR A 91 9.28 -16.03 2.71
CA THR A 91 8.69 -15.61 1.43
C THR A 91 9.30 -16.37 0.25
N GLU A 92 10.59 -16.72 0.30
CA GLU A 92 11.25 -17.62 -0.66
C GLU A 92 10.60 -19.02 -0.63
N GLN A 93 10.38 -19.59 0.57
CA GLN A 93 9.67 -20.86 0.75
C GLN A 93 8.22 -20.80 0.25
N LEU A 94 7.53 -19.67 0.48
CA LEU A 94 6.17 -19.47 -0.01
C LEU A 94 6.10 -19.50 -1.55
N PHE A 95 6.99 -18.77 -2.23
CA PHE A 95 6.95 -18.62 -3.70
C PHE A 95 7.57 -19.81 -4.45
N ASN A 96 8.66 -20.41 -3.94
CA ASN A 96 9.40 -21.45 -4.65
C ASN A 96 8.90 -22.86 -4.35
N GLU A 97 8.41 -23.11 -3.13
CA GLU A 97 7.99 -24.43 -2.67
C GLU A 97 6.46 -24.49 -2.54
N THR A 98 5.89 -23.64 -1.67
CA THR A 98 4.47 -23.77 -1.26
C THR A 98 3.52 -23.44 -2.41
N GLU A 99 3.77 -22.36 -3.17
CA GLU A 99 2.96 -22.01 -4.34
C GLU A 99 3.04 -23.08 -5.43
N ARG A 100 4.23 -23.65 -5.65
CA ARG A 100 4.40 -24.74 -6.62
C ARG A 100 3.66 -25.99 -6.19
N GLU A 101 3.79 -26.41 -4.93
CA GLU A 101 3.02 -27.54 -4.40
C GLU A 101 1.51 -27.29 -4.43
N MET A 102 1.04 -26.07 -4.17
CA MET A 102 -0.37 -25.73 -4.27
C MET A 102 -0.87 -25.79 -5.71
N SER A 103 -0.04 -25.42 -6.70
CA SER A 103 -0.34 -25.54 -8.13
C SER A 103 -0.32 -27.00 -8.58
N ASP A 104 0.71 -27.77 -8.22
CA ASP A 104 0.91 -29.17 -8.59
C ASP A 104 -0.19 -30.09 -8.00
N LYS A 105 -0.79 -29.69 -6.87
CA LYS A 105 -1.88 -30.41 -6.17
C LYS A 105 -3.27 -29.80 -6.42
N PHE A 106 -3.39 -28.81 -7.31
CA PHE A 106 -4.67 -28.17 -7.56
C PHE A 106 -5.61 -29.07 -8.39
N ASP A 107 -6.90 -29.05 -8.05
CA ASP A 107 -7.95 -29.76 -8.80
C ASP A 107 -8.54 -28.80 -9.84
N ASP A 108 -8.31 -29.09 -11.13
CA ASP A 108 -8.76 -28.28 -12.26
C ASP A 108 -10.30 -28.16 -12.39
N THR A 109 -11.09 -28.81 -11.54
CA THR A 109 -12.57 -28.72 -11.56
C THR A 109 -13.14 -27.42 -10.98
N PHE A 110 -12.66 -26.29 -11.49
CA PHE A 110 -13.22 -24.96 -11.23
C PHE A 110 -14.65 -24.81 -11.73
N LYS A 111 -15.49 -24.09 -10.98
CA LYS A 111 -16.77 -23.58 -11.47
C LYS A 111 -16.54 -22.45 -12.47
N GLN A 112 -17.47 -22.27 -13.40
CA GLN A 112 -17.44 -21.15 -14.35
C GLN A 112 -17.34 -19.77 -13.66
N SER A 113 -17.96 -19.60 -12.50
CA SER A 113 -17.82 -18.38 -11.68
C SER A 113 -16.41 -18.17 -11.12
N GLU A 114 -15.70 -19.24 -10.82
CA GLU A 114 -14.33 -19.19 -10.29
C GLU A 114 -13.33 -18.90 -11.42
N LEU A 115 -13.52 -19.50 -12.60
CA LEU A 115 -12.76 -19.18 -13.82
C LEU A 115 -12.95 -17.71 -14.26
N ALA A 116 -14.19 -17.22 -14.29
CA ALA A 116 -14.48 -15.82 -14.62
C ALA A 116 -13.87 -14.85 -13.59
N TRP A 117 -13.88 -15.21 -12.31
CA TRP A 117 -13.22 -14.42 -11.26
C TRP A 117 -11.69 -14.43 -11.43
N LEU A 118 -11.08 -15.57 -11.72
CA LEU A 118 -9.63 -15.69 -11.96
C LEU A 118 -9.18 -14.86 -13.17
N GLN A 119 -9.98 -14.83 -14.24
CA GLN A 119 -9.73 -13.97 -15.40
C GLN A 119 -9.79 -12.47 -15.03
N TYR A 120 -10.79 -12.06 -14.23
CA TYR A 120 -10.93 -10.67 -13.81
C TYR A 120 -9.86 -10.23 -12.80
N THR A 121 -9.46 -11.10 -11.85
CA THR A 121 -8.46 -10.76 -10.82
C THR A 121 -7.05 -11.26 -11.12
N TYR A 122 -6.75 -11.56 -12.39
CA TYR A 122 -5.44 -12.04 -12.82
C TYR A 122 -4.32 -11.05 -12.45
N ALA A 123 -3.19 -11.59 -12.02
CA ALA A 123 -2.00 -10.84 -11.63
C ALA A 123 -0.90 -11.02 -12.69
N ASP A 124 -0.40 -9.91 -13.22
CA ASP A 124 0.77 -9.94 -14.12
C ASP A 124 2.04 -10.43 -13.40
N GLN A 125 2.98 -11.00 -14.17
CA GLN A 125 4.26 -11.47 -13.67
C GLN A 125 5.07 -10.37 -12.96
N TYR A 126 5.00 -9.11 -13.43
CA TYR A 126 5.67 -8.00 -12.77
C TYR A 126 5.01 -7.63 -11.43
N ALA A 127 3.67 -7.68 -11.37
CA ALA A 127 2.95 -7.53 -10.10
C ALA A 127 3.29 -8.66 -9.11
N LYS A 128 3.48 -9.89 -9.58
CA LYS A 128 3.98 -11.01 -8.76
C LYS A 128 5.39 -10.73 -8.21
N TYR A 129 6.31 -10.23 -9.02
CA TYR A 129 7.65 -9.83 -8.58
C TYR A 129 7.59 -8.75 -7.48
N LEU A 130 6.81 -7.69 -7.67
CA LEU A 130 6.63 -6.64 -6.64
C LEU A 130 5.98 -7.19 -5.36
N SER A 131 5.06 -8.16 -5.48
CA SER A 131 4.39 -8.77 -4.33
C SER A 131 5.35 -9.53 -3.40
N PHE A 132 6.48 -10.07 -3.91
CA PHE A 132 7.51 -10.72 -3.10
C PHE A 132 8.11 -9.76 -2.05
N ALA A 133 8.50 -8.56 -2.50
CA ALA A 133 9.03 -7.51 -1.64
C ALA A 133 7.99 -7.00 -0.64
N ALA A 134 6.73 -6.84 -1.10
CA ALA A 134 5.61 -6.41 -0.27
C ALA A 134 5.28 -7.40 0.86
N ILE A 135 5.21 -8.70 0.54
CA ILE A 135 4.93 -9.78 1.51
C ILE A 135 6.09 -9.90 2.51
N SER A 136 7.33 -9.92 2.02
CA SER A 136 8.53 -9.93 2.88
C SER A 136 8.52 -8.74 3.87
N SER A 137 8.18 -7.54 3.39
CA SER A 137 8.09 -6.34 4.23
C SER A 137 6.98 -6.46 5.29
N SER A 138 5.82 -7.00 4.92
CA SER A 138 4.69 -7.19 5.84
C SER A 138 5.02 -8.21 6.94
N VAL A 139 5.63 -9.34 6.59
CA VAL A 139 6.02 -10.40 7.53
C VAL A 139 7.14 -9.91 8.46
N ALA A 140 8.12 -9.17 7.95
CA ALA A 140 9.15 -8.53 8.76
C ALA A 140 8.53 -7.54 9.76
N ALA A 141 7.60 -6.69 9.30
CA ALA A 141 6.91 -5.73 10.16
C ALA A 141 6.06 -6.40 11.26
N GLN A 142 5.40 -7.53 10.97
CA GLN A 142 4.70 -8.34 11.98
C GLN A 142 5.68 -8.87 13.04
N LYS A 143 6.73 -9.59 12.61
CA LYS A 143 7.76 -10.17 13.51
C LYS A 143 8.42 -9.12 14.40
N ILE A 144 8.69 -7.94 13.83
CA ILE A 144 9.22 -6.80 14.58
C ILE A 144 8.18 -6.25 15.55
N SER A 145 6.93 -6.06 15.13
CA SER A 145 5.83 -5.61 15.99
C SER A 145 5.64 -6.53 17.20
N ASP A 146 5.73 -7.85 17.01
CA ASP A 146 5.60 -8.84 18.09
C ASP A 146 6.76 -8.80 19.09
N LYS A 147 8.00 -8.62 18.62
CA LYS A 147 9.18 -8.41 19.46
C LYS A 147 9.24 -6.99 20.08
N SER A 148 8.36 -6.06 19.69
CA SER A 148 8.42 -4.63 20.07
C SER A 148 7.48 -4.22 21.22
N PRO A 149 7.87 -3.21 22.03
CA PRO A 149 6.98 -2.59 23.01
C PRO A 149 5.72 -2.02 22.35
N LYS A 150 4.59 -2.01 23.08
CA LYS A 150 3.28 -1.53 22.57
C LYS A 150 3.34 -0.12 21.96
N ASN A 151 4.17 0.77 22.50
CA ASN A 151 4.34 2.15 22.04
C ASN A 151 5.05 2.26 20.67
N VAL A 152 5.73 1.19 20.23
CA VAL A 152 6.51 1.14 18.98
C VAL A 152 5.79 0.38 17.87
N LYS A 153 4.83 -0.50 18.20
CA LYS A 153 4.08 -1.34 17.24
C LYS A 153 3.49 -0.54 16.06
N GLY A 154 2.95 0.65 16.31
CA GLY A 154 2.38 1.51 15.28
C GLY A 154 3.40 2.19 14.35
N ASN A 155 4.69 2.17 14.67
CA ASN A 155 5.76 2.94 14.00
C ASN A 155 6.82 2.05 13.30
N VAL A 156 6.61 0.73 13.27
CA VAL A 156 7.56 -0.25 12.70
C VAL A 156 7.88 0.03 11.23
N HIS A 157 6.94 0.59 10.48
CA HIS A 157 7.10 0.96 9.07
C HIS A 157 8.09 2.12 8.80
N PHE A 158 8.59 2.80 9.84
CA PHE A 158 9.63 3.84 9.73
C PHE A 158 11.06 3.30 9.92
N LEU A 159 11.23 1.99 10.15
CA LEU A 159 12.56 1.41 10.35
C LEU A 159 13.42 1.50 9.08
N PRO A 160 14.71 1.86 9.19
CA PRO A 160 15.65 1.81 8.08
C PRO A 160 15.83 0.36 7.60
N THR A 161 15.93 0.15 6.29
CA THR A 161 16.26 -1.17 5.70
C THR A 161 17.78 -1.37 5.55
N GLU A 162 18.59 -0.32 5.75
CA GLU A 162 20.04 -0.39 5.73
C GLU A 162 20.57 -1.45 6.73
N GLY A 163 21.48 -2.31 6.26
CA GLY A 163 22.03 -3.40 7.07
C GLY A 163 21.09 -4.60 7.25
N THR A 164 20.04 -4.72 6.43
CA THR A 164 19.13 -5.87 6.41
C THR A 164 18.97 -6.42 4.98
N LYS A 165 18.60 -7.69 4.83
CA LYS A 165 18.26 -8.29 3.52
C LYS A 165 17.13 -7.55 2.79
N MET A 166 16.28 -6.81 3.51
CA MET A 166 15.16 -6.07 2.93
C MET A 166 15.64 -5.02 1.90
N LYS A 167 16.86 -4.48 2.08
CA LYS A 167 17.45 -3.52 1.14
C LYS A 167 17.71 -4.09 -0.26
N GLU A 168 17.92 -5.40 -0.37
CA GLU A 168 18.22 -6.06 -1.65
C GLU A 168 16.95 -6.37 -2.46
N ILE A 169 15.80 -6.47 -1.78
CA ILE A 169 14.54 -6.92 -2.39
C ILE A 169 13.48 -5.82 -2.53
N CYS A 170 13.56 -4.73 -1.76
CA CYS A 170 12.66 -3.58 -1.97
C CYS A 170 12.93 -2.97 -3.37
N PRO A 171 11.92 -2.87 -4.25
CA PRO A 171 12.09 -2.27 -5.58
C PRO A 171 12.52 -0.81 -5.41
N VAL A 172 13.48 -0.29 -6.18
CA VAL A 172 14.03 1.07 -5.97
C VAL A 172 13.60 2.05 -7.08
N ASN A 173 13.38 3.34 -6.76
CA ASN A 173 12.98 4.33 -7.77
C ASN A 173 14.24 4.66 -8.59
N GLN A 174 14.14 4.38 -9.89
CA GLN A 174 15.28 4.42 -10.81
C GLN A 174 15.18 5.61 -11.78
N ILE A 175 14.12 6.42 -11.68
CA ILE A 175 13.93 7.62 -12.50
C ILE A 175 14.70 8.78 -11.85
N GLU A 176 15.91 9.01 -12.33
CA GLU A 176 16.73 10.18 -11.99
C GLU A 176 16.31 11.42 -12.80
N GLU A 177 15.89 11.25 -14.06
CA GLU A 177 15.39 12.31 -14.95
C GLU A 177 14.24 11.79 -15.83
N CYS A 178 13.28 12.66 -16.16
CA CYS A 178 12.14 12.33 -17.01
C CYS A 178 12.40 12.71 -18.48
N GLU A 179 12.29 11.75 -19.38
CA GLU A 179 12.42 11.99 -20.82
C GLU A 179 11.33 12.93 -21.35
N ILE A 180 11.72 13.86 -22.24
CA ILE A 180 10.80 14.83 -22.84
C ILE A 180 10.04 14.16 -23.99
N GLY A 181 8.77 13.83 -23.75
CA GLY A 181 7.86 13.24 -24.74
C GLY A 181 6.65 14.12 -25.06
N LYS A 182 6.12 14.00 -26.29
CA LYS A 182 4.85 14.63 -26.70
C LYS A 182 3.62 13.87 -26.19
N TYR A 183 3.77 12.56 -25.95
CA TYR A 183 2.68 11.65 -25.59
C TYR A 183 2.89 11.08 -24.18
N ARG A 184 1.81 10.58 -23.58
CA ARG A 184 1.88 9.89 -22.29
C ARG A 184 2.67 8.60 -22.43
N SER A 185 3.45 8.26 -21.40
CA SER A 185 3.98 6.91 -21.23
C SER A 185 2.82 5.93 -21.01
N TYR A 186 2.93 4.71 -21.53
CA TYR A 186 1.94 3.65 -21.31
C TYR A 186 1.76 3.33 -19.81
N THR A 187 2.85 3.45 -19.04
CA THR A 187 2.88 3.13 -17.61
C THR A 187 2.52 4.33 -16.70
N GLY A 188 2.17 5.49 -17.25
CA GLY A 188 1.87 6.71 -16.47
C GLY A 188 3.06 7.41 -15.81
N HIS A 189 4.24 6.78 -15.78
CA HIS A 189 5.47 7.34 -15.23
C HIS A 189 5.85 8.67 -15.90
N CYS A 190 6.44 9.59 -15.15
CA CYS A 190 6.85 10.93 -15.59
C CYS A 190 5.72 11.88 -16.05
N ASN A 191 4.44 11.51 -15.86
CA ASN A 191 3.31 12.44 -16.03
C ASN A 191 3.41 13.63 -15.06
N ASN A 192 4.01 13.44 -13.88
CA ASN A 192 4.43 14.50 -12.97
C ASN A 192 5.97 14.54 -12.88
N VAL A 193 6.60 15.59 -13.40
CA VAL A 193 8.07 15.72 -13.45
C VAL A 193 8.71 15.91 -12.07
N LYS A 194 8.02 16.54 -11.09
CA LYS A 194 8.54 16.64 -9.70
C LYS A 194 8.52 15.28 -9.02
N ASN A 195 7.50 14.47 -9.29
CA ASN A 195 7.23 13.20 -8.61
C ASN A 195 6.89 12.10 -9.65
N PRO A 196 7.90 11.48 -10.30
CA PRO A 196 7.70 10.63 -11.48
C PRO A 196 6.77 9.44 -11.32
N LEU A 197 6.58 8.93 -10.09
CA LEU A 197 5.73 7.78 -9.77
C LEU A 197 4.25 8.16 -9.51
N ASN A 198 3.91 9.44 -9.41
CA ASN A 198 2.56 9.86 -9.03
C ASN A 198 1.52 9.50 -10.11
N GLY A 199 0.69 8.49 -9.82
CA GLY A 199 -0.34 8.00 -10.73
C GLY A 199 0.20 7.06 -11.82
N ALA A 200 1.39 6.48 -11.61
CA ALA A 200 1.94 5.45 -12.46
C ALA A 200 1.31 4.07 -12.17
N ALA A 201 1.35 3.18 -13.16
CA ALA A 201 0.97 1.78 -13.01
C ALA A 201 2.01 1.01 -12.17
N TYR A 202 1.56 -0.07 -11.52
CA TYR A 202 2.34 -0.87 -10.56
C TYR A 202 2.78 -0.16 -9.27
N GLU A 203 2.39 1.09 -9.11
CA GLU A 203 2.53 1.83 -7.86
C GLU A 203 1.40 1.50 -6.87
N ARG A 204 1.68 1.82 -5.61
CA ARG A 204 0.75 1.74 -4.49
C ARG A 204 -0.54 2.56 -4.69
N LEU A 205 -1.62 2.11 -4.05
CA LEU A 205 -2.75 2.99 -3.78
C LEU A 205 -2.36 4.04 -2.73
N LYS A 206 -2.65 5.32 -3.02
CA LYS A 206 -2.44 6.41 -2.06
C LYS A 206 -3.51 6.37 -0.98
N ARG A 207 -3.08 6.48 0.28
CA ARG A 207 -3.95 6.51 1.45
C ARG A 207 -4.21 7.94 1.88
N PHE A 208 -5.48 8.37 1.90
CA PHE A 208 -5.90 9.64 2.51
C PHE A 208 -6.06 9.52 4.03
N LEU A 209 -6.41 8.32 4.48
CA LEU A 209 -6.54 7.97 5.89
C LEU A 209 -5.71 6.73 6.20
N PRO A 210 -5.35 6.53 7.48
CA PRO A 210 -4.27 5.64 7.84
C PRO A 210 -4.74 4.20 7.94
N ALA A 211 -3.80 3.26 7.92
CA ALA A 211 -4.13 1.85 8.01
C ALA A 211 -4.66 1.48 9.41
N ASP A 212 -5.92 1.03 9.48
CA ASP A 212 -6.55 0.53 10.70
C ASP A 212 -6.60 -1.01 10.65
N TYR A 213 -5.51 -1.64 11.12
CA TYR A 213 -5.33 -3.09 11.23
C TYR A 213 -5.27 -3.49 12.71
N ALA A 214 -5.78 -4.68 13.06
CA ALA A 214 -5.87 -5.11 14.46
C ALA A 214 -4.49 -5.34 15.14
N ASP A 215 -3.47 -5.66 14.34
CA ASP A 215 -2.06 -5.82 14.74
C ASP A 215 -1.20 -4.57 14.44
N GLY A 216 -1.80 -3.54 13.80
CA GLY A 216 -1.11 -2.37 13.27
C GLY A 216 -0.31 -2.60 11.98
N VAL A 217 -0.38 -3.80 11.37
CA VAL A 217 0.45 -4.19 10.21
C VAL A 217 -0.38 -4.71 9.05
N SER A 218 -1.14 -5.80 9.22
CA SER A 218 -1.96 -6.39 8.15
C SER A 218 -3.14 -7.26 8.59
N ALA A 219 -3.31 -7.53 9.89
CA ALA A 219 -4.44 -8.31 10.38
C ALA A 219 -5.76 -7.56 10.17
N PRO A 220 -6.84 -8.23 9.72
CA PRO A 220 -8.15 -7.60 9.53
C PRO A 220 -8.60 -6.79 10.75
N ARG A 221 -9.13 -5.60 10.51
CA ARG A 221 -9.58 -4.65 11.53
C ARG A 221 -10.47 -5.30 12.59
N ALA A 222 -10.24 -4.97 13.86
CA ALA A 222 -11.12 -5.34 14.98
C ALA A 222 -12.18 -4.25 15.25
N SER A 223 -13.21 -4.57 16.03
CA SER A 223 -14.12 -3.54 16.55
C SER A 223 -13.41 -2.61 17.55
N GLN A 224 -14.02 -1.46 17.85
CA GLN A 224 -13.53 -0.56 18.92
C GLN A 224 -13.47 -1.24 20.31
N SER A 225 -14.19 -2.35 20.50
CA SER A 225 -14.16 -3.17 21.72
C SER A 225 -13.10 -4.28 21.71
N GLY A 226 -12.30 -4.40 20.65
CA GLY A 226 -11.34 -5.49 20.45
C GLY A 226 -11.95 -6.83 19.98
N LEU A 227 -13.27 -6.92 19.86
CA LEU A 227 -13.97 -8.10 19.34
C LEU A 227 -13.90 -8.18 17.80
N PRO A 228 -13.99 -9.39 17.21
CA PRO A 228 -14.04 -9.56 15.75
C PRO A 228 -15.24 -8.86 15.12
N LEU A 229 -15.05 -8.35 13.90
CA LEU A 229 -16.14 -7.73 13.13
C LEU A 229 -17.18 -8.79 12.70
N PRO A 230 -18.46 -8.41 12.58
CA PRO A 230 -19.51 -9.31 12.11
C PRO A 230 -19.26 -9.79 10.67
N SER A 231 -19.76 -10.99 10.36
CA SER A 231 -19.64 -11.58 9.02
C SER A 231 -20.21 -10.66 7.94
N SER A 232 -19.39 -10.33 6.93
CA SER A 232 -19.80 -9.53 5.77
C SER A 232 -21.00 -10.12 5.04
N ARG A 233 -21.12 -11.46 4.99
CA ARG A 233 -22.27 -12.13 4.38
C ARG A 233 -23.55 -11.92 5.19
N ALA A 234 -23.47 -11.94 6.52
CA ALA A 234 -24.61 -11.71 7.40
C ALA A 234 -25.10 -10.26 7.33
N LEU A 235 -24.17 -9.29 7.27
CA LEU A 235 -24.50 -7.88 7.00
C LEU A 235 -25.14 -7.71 5.62
N SER A 236 -24.57 -8.32 4.57
CA SER A 236 -25.14 -8.28 3.22
C SER A 236 -26.57 -8.81 3.20
N SER A 237 -26.88 -9.94 3.85
CA SER A 237 -28.25 -10.44 3.91
C SER A 237 -29.23 -9.54 4.69
N LEU A 238 -28.75 -8.66 5.56
CA LEU A 238 -29.57 -7.72 6.31
C LEU A 238 -29.80 -6.39 5.56
N PHE A 239 -28.80 -5.92 4.80
CA PHE A 239 -28.80 -4.58 4.21
C PHE A 239 -28.93 -4.54 2.68
N THR A 240 -28.98 -5.68 1.98
CA THR A 240 -29.18 -5.72 0.52
C THR A 240 -30.66 -5.94 0.20
N PRO A 241 -31.44 -4.92 -0.19
CA PRO A 241 -32.83 -5.09 -0.60
C PRO A 241 -32.93 -5.86 -1.92
N ALA A 242 -34.13 -6.32 -2.26
CA ALA A 242 -34.40 -6.89 -3.58
C ALA A 242 -34.11 -5.86 -4.70
N PRO A 243 -33.59 -6.28 -5.86
CA PRO A 243 -33.35 -5.36 -6.98
C PRO A 243 -34.63 -4.64 -7.40
N SER A 244 -34.57 -3.31 -7.48
CA SER A 244 -35.65 -2.47 -8.00
C SER A 244 -35.17 -1.70 -9.23
N GLY A 245 -36.04 -1.55 -10.23
CA GLY A 245 -35.73 -0.79 -11.43
C GLY A 245 -35.64 0.71 -11.13
N HIS A 246 -34.67 1.39 -11.74
CA HIS A 246 -34.56 2.84 -11.66
C HIS A 246 -35.23 3.51 -12.86
N ALA A 247 -36.29 4.29 -12.63
CA ALA A 247 -37.07 4.92 -13.69
C ALA A 247 -36.31 6.00 -14.50
N THR A 248 -35.20 6.52 -13.97
CA THR A 248 -34.43 7.65 -14.54
C THR A 248 -33.05 7.26 -15.06
N CYS A 249 -32.62 6.01 -14.87
CA CYS A 249 -31.26 5.56 -15.13
C CYS A 249 -31.23 4.56 -16.28
N SER A 250 -30.40 4.81 -17.30
CA SER A 250 -30.12 3.82 -18.34
C SER A 250 -29.32 2.65 -17.77
N LEU A 251 -29.59 1.43 -18.26
CA LEU A 251 -28.81 0.23 -17.94
C LEU A 251 -27.32 0.38 -18.27
N LEU A 252 -26.97 1.26 -19.21
CA LEU A 252 -25.58 1.54 -19.61
C LEU A 252 -24.72 2.18 -18.50
N ILE A 253 -25.32 2.75 -17.46
CA ILE A 253 -24.57 3.39 -16.36
C ILE A 253 -23.69 2.36 -15.63
N ALA A 254 -24.20 1.17 -15.35
CA ALA A 254 -23.43 0.13 -14.64
C ALA A 254 -22.17 -0.35 -15.40
N PRO A 255 -22.24 -0.82 -16.67
CA PRO A 255 -21.06 -1.23 -17.41
C PRO A 255 -20.11 -0.07 -17.73
N PHE A 256 -20.62 1.15 -17.93
CA PHE A 256 -19.75 2.32 -18.13
C PHE A 256 -18.97 2.70 -16.86
N LEU A 257 -19.59 2.60 -15.67
CA LEU A 257 -18.88 2.79 -14.41
C LEU A 257 -17.88 1.67 -14.10
N SER A 258 -18.16 0.42 -14.49
CA SER A 258 -17.16 -0.66 -14.43
C SER A 258 -15.96 -0.33 -15.32
N PHE A 259 -16.20 0.01 -16.59
CA PHE A 259 -15.14 0.40 -17.53
C PHE A 259 -14.26 1.55 -17.00
N LEU A 260 -14.86 2.58 -16.40
CA LEU A 260 -14.10 3.67 -15.77
C LEU A 260 -13.34 3.25 -14.51
N TYR A 261 -13.88 2.29 -13.73
CA TYR A 261 -13.18 1.76 -12.56
C TYR A 261 -11.97 0.92 -12.98
N ASP A 262 -12.15 0.04 -13.96
CA ASP A 262 -11.13 -0.88 -14.48
C ASP A 262 -9.96 -0.13 -15.18
N ASP A 263 -10.21 1.06 -15.75
CA ASP A 263 -9.17 1.96 -16.30
C ASP A 263 -8.38 2.72 -15.21
N LEU A 264 -8.95 2.88 -14.00
CA LEU A 264 -8.35 3.66 -12.91
C LEU A 264 -7.64 2.81 -11.86
N VAL A 265 -8.16 1.62 -11.52
CA VAL A 265 -7.66 0.80 -10.41
C VAL A 265 -7.81 -0.69 -10.71
N HIS A 266 -6.69 -1.41 -10.76
CA HIS A 266 -6.64 -2.87 -10.64
C HIS A 266 -5.93 -3.29 -9.36
N ALA A 267 -6.55 -4.16 -8.58
CA ALA A 267 -6.00 -4.70 -7.34
C ALA A 267 -5.91 -6.24 -7.48
N PRO A 268 -4.78 -6.78 -7.98
CA PRO A 268 -4.64 -8.22 -8.22
C PRO A 268 -4.71 -9.03 -6.92
N SER A 269 -5.16 -10.28 -7.03
CA SER A 269 -5.39 -11.15 -5.87
C SER A 269 -4.69 -12.51 -6.04
N ASN A 270 -3.61 -12.74 -5.29
CA ASN A 270 -2.89 -14.02 -5.23
C ASN A 270 -3.65 -15.11 -4.42
N ARG A 271 -4.98 -15.01 -4.29
CA ARG A 271 -5.80 -15.95 -3.51
C ARG A 271 -6.19 -17.16 -4.35
N ILE A 272 -5.55 -18.30 -4.04
CA ILE A 272 -6.02 -19.61 -4.47
C ILE A 272 -7.21 -20.01 -3.57
N PHE A 273 -8.39 -20.24 -4.16
CA PHE A 273 -9.59 -20.60 -3.40
C PHE A 273 -9.56 -22.09 -3.02
N LYS A 274 -9.50 -22.40 -1.71
CA LYS A 274 -9.74 -23.75 -1.22
C LYS A 274 -11.24 -24.05 -1.20
N ARG A 275 -11.65 -25.10 -1.91
CA ARG A 275 -13.01 -25.66 -1.88
C ARG A 275 -13.36 -26.07 -0.44
N LYS A 276 -14.53 -25.63 0.03
CA LYS A 276 -15.16 -26.08 1.30
C LYS A 276 -16.17 -27.18 1.01
#